data_AF-A0A9X3S4C3-F1
#
_entry.id   AF-A0A9X3S4C3-F1
#
_cell.length_a   1.000
_cell.length_b   1.000
_cell.length_c   1.000
_cell.angle_alpha   90.00
_cell.angle_beta   90.00
_cell.angle_gamma   90.00
#
_symmetry.space_group_name_H-M   'P 1'
#
loop_
_entity.id
_entity.type
_entity.pdbx_description
1 polymer ?
#
loop_
_entity_poly.entity_id
_entity_poly.type
_entity_poly.pdbx_seq_one_letter_code
_entity_poly.pdbx_strand_id
1 'polypeptide(L)'
;MITNTWSARGHLESLGIEHSTLTHQDVVTLSYSLHGWQLLPTTPAGAPPIVARVWLFAALNARGRYQAPKRPGHPCDLEDGGPVVDSVVLMAIIQRHFLREAAAAWDDHSLAAQLGLDPADLARAQRVLDAILTLPARNPRPAPLGYHWWAR
;
A
#
# COMPACT_ATOMS: atom_id res chain seq x y z
N MET A 1 9.30 29.48 24.37
CA MET A 1 9.76 28.16 23.89
C MET A 1 8.72 27.71 22.86
N ILE A 2 8.98 27.88 21.57
CA ILE A 2 8.05 27.45 20.51
C ILE A 2 8.18 25.94 20.41
N THR A 3 7.28 25.21 21.05
CA THR A 3 7.08 23.80 20.76
C THR A 3 6.44 23.73 19.37
N ASN A 4 7.27 23.54 18.34
CA ASN A 4 6.78 23.13 17.03
C ASN A 4 6.24 21.70 17.19
N THR A 5 5.02 21.58 17.67
CA THR A 5 4.30 20.31 17.72
C THR A 5 3.97 19.97 16.27
N TRP A 6 4.85 19.24 15.61
CA TRP A 6 4.58 18.73 14.27
C TRP A 6 3.33 17.84 14.35
N SER A 7 2.23 18.32 13.75
CA SER A 7 1.00 17.55 13.63
C SER A 7 1.09 16.72 12.36
N ALA A 8 0.98 15.40 12.49
CA ALA A 8 0.96 14.51 11.34
C ALA A 8 -0.16 14.87 10.35
N ARG A 9 -1.33 15.35 10.84
CA ARG A 9 -2.41 15.88 9.98
C ARG A 9 -1.99 17.16 9.26
N GLY A 10 -1.43 18.12 9.99
CA GLY A 10 -0.95 19.38 9.39
C GLY A 10 0.14 19.17 8.34
N HIS A 11 0.97 18.14 8.51
CA HIS A 11 1.93 17.74 7.48
C HIS A 11 1.24 17.21 6.21
N LEU A 12 0.30 16.27 6.33
CA LEU A 12 -0.46 15.76 5.17
C LEU A 12 -1.22 16.88 4.47
N GLU A 13 -1.84 17.77 5.24
CA GLU A 13 -2.54 18.96 4.73
C GLU A 13 -1.60 19.88 3.94
N SER A 14 -0.40 20.16 4.46
CA SER A 14 0.60 20.99 3.76
C SER A 14 1.08 20.41 2.43
N LEU A 15 0.93 19.09 2.25
CA LEU A 15 1.27 18.37 1.02
C LEU A 15 0.06 18.16 0.10
N GLY A 16 -1.13 18.66 0.48
CA GLY A 16 -2.37 18.45 -0.26
C GLY A 16 -2.85 17.00 -0.27
N ILE A 17 -2.41 16.18 0.71
CA ILE A 17 -2.79 14.77 0.81
C ILE A 17 -4.11 14.67 1.58
N GLU A 18 -5.14 14.16 0.91
CA GLU A 18 -6.42 13.83 1.53
C GLU A 18 -6.20 12.84 2.69
N HIS A 19 -6.81 13.10 3.85
CA HIS A 19 -6.62 12.29 5.05
C HIS A 19 -7.83 12.35 6.01
N SER A 20 -8.99 12.78 5.53
CA SER A 20 -10.19 13.00 6.35
C SER A 20 -10.81 11.68 6.81
N THR A 21 -10.66 10.62 6.01
CA THR A 21 -11.13 9.26 6.32
C THR A 21 -10.17 8.48 7.22
N LEU A 22 -8.93 8.94 7.37
CA LEU A 22 -7.88 8.22 8.07
C LEU A 22 -8.02 8.33 9.60
N THR A 23 -7.83 7.20 10.29
CA THR A 23 -7.68 7.20 11.74
C THR A 23 -6.41 7.97 12.16
N HIS A 24 -6.30 8.32 13.44
CA HIS A 24 -5.09 9.01 13.93
C HIS A 24 -3.81 8.19 13.67
N GLN A 25 -3.87 6.88 13.88
CA GLN A 25 -2.74 5.98 13.66
C GLN A 25 -2.35 5.91 12.18
N ASP A 26 -3.31 5.90 11.27
CA ASP A 26 -3.08 5.90 9.83
C ASP A 26 -2.39 7.18 9.36
N VAL A 27 -2.86 8.32 9.85
CA VAL A 27 -2.24 9.63 9.58
C VAL A 27 -0.78 9.64 10.05
N VAL A 28 -0.52 9.18 11.27
CA VAL A 28 0.85 9.11 11.81
C VAL A 28 1.70 8.20 10.92
N THR A 29 1.19 7.02 10.57
CA THR A 29 1.91 6.04 9.76
C THR A 29 2.26 6.58 8.37
N LEU A 30 1.30 7.17 7.68
CA LEU A 30 1.48 7.76 6.36
C LEU A 30 2.47 8.93 6.40
N SER A 31 2.28 9.83 7.38
CA SER A 31 3.12 11.02 7.55
C SER A 31 4.58 10.68 7.84
N TYR A 32 4.84 9.70 8.71
CA TYR A 32 6.18 9.20 9.00
C TYR A 32 6.81 8.48 7.80
N SER A 33 6.00 7.70 7.07
CA SER A 33 6.44 7.02 5.86
C SER A 33 6.88 8.01 4.77
N LEU A 34 6.27 9.22 4.70
CA LEU A 34 6.68 10.26 3.74
C LEU A 34 8.10 10.76 4.02
N HIS A 35 8.54 10.72 5.27
CA HIS A 35 9.91 11.00 5.68
C HIS A 35 10.87 9.81 5.52
N GLY A 36 10.39 8.68 5.02
CA GLY A 36 11.17 7.45 4.82
C GLY A 36 11.38 6.63 6.10
N TRP A 37 10.62 6.91 7.16
CA TRP A 37 10.68 6.13 8.39
C TRP A 37 9.85 4.86 8.22
N GLN A 38 10.40 3.73 8.67
CA GLN A 38 9.78 2.43 8.50
C GLN A 38 8.86 2.14 9.67
N LEU A 39 7.55 2.23 9.42
CA LEU A 39 6.55 1.67 10.31
C LEU A 39 6.00 0.42 9.62
N LEU A 40 6.14 -0.72 10.27
CA LEU A 40 5.57 -1.99 9.80
C LEU A 40 4.22 -2.16 10.49
N PRO A 41 3.08 -1.82 9.84
CA PRO A 41 1.78 -1.96 10.47
C PRO A 41 1.51 -3.44 10.75
N THR A 42 1.35 -3.80 12.03
CA THR A 42 0.86 -5.11 12.45
C THR A 42 -0.67 -5.06 12.50
N THR A 43 -1.34 -6.01 11.84
CA THR A 43 -2.81 -6.08 11.86
C THR A 43 -3.24 -7.25 12.74
N PRO A 44 -3.73 -7.01 13.97
CA PRO A 44 -4.25 -8.09 14.82
C PRO A 44 -5.54 -8.68 14.24
N ALA A 45 -5.90 -9.89 14.69
CA ALA A 45 -7.18 -10.48 14.34
C ALA A 45 -8.34 -9.61 14.90
N GLY A 46 -9.39 -9.40 14.10
CA GLY A 46 -10.53 -8.57 14.48
C GLY A 46 -10.30 -7.05 14.39
N ALA A 47 -9.16 -6.61 13.84
CA ALA A 47 -8.93 -5.20 13.53
C ALA A 47 -9.91 -4.70 12.45
N PRO A 48 -10.21 -3.39 12.43
CA PRO A 48 -10.90 -2.77 11.30
C PRO A 48 -10.13 -2.97 9.98
N PRO A 49 -10.79 -2.79 8.82
CA PRO A 49 -10.13 -2.92 7.53
C PRO A 49 -8.87 -2.07 7.41
N ILE A 50 -7.83 -2.65 6.83
CA ILE A 50 -6.56 -1.97 6.54
C ILE A 50 -6.82 -0.94 5.44
N VAL A 51 -6.42 0.31 5.65
CA VAL A 51 -6.45 1.32 4.59
C VAL A 51 -5.31 1.06 3.60
N ALA A 52 -5.65 0.68 2.36
CA ALA A 52 -4.68 0.16 1.39
C ALA A 52 -3.57 1.15 1.07
N ARG A 53 -3.88 2.44 0.88
CA ARG A 53 -2.86 3.46 0.59
C ARG A 53 -1.82 3.56 1.71
N VAL A 54 -2.25 3.49 2.97
CA VAL A 54 -1.35 3.60 4.14
C VAL A 54 -0.42 2.39 4.18
N TRP A 55 -0.99 1.20 4.02
CA TRP A 55 -0.24 -0.05 4.07
C TRP A 55 0.74 -0.20 2.91
N LEU A 56 0.30 0.03 1.67
CA LEU A 56 1.14 -0.05 0.48
C LEU A 56 2.29 0.96 0.55
N PHE A 57 2.02 2.18 1.02
CA PHE A 57 3.06 3.18 1.17
C PHE A 57 4.10 2.82 2.23
N ALA A 58 3.66 2.30 3.37
CA ALA A 58 4.55 1.78 4.39
C ALA A 58 5.40 0.61 3.84
N ALA A 59 4.78 -0.30 3.08
CA ALA A 59 5.45 -1.45 2.48
C ALA A 59 6.47 -1.06 1.41
N LEU A 60 6.19 -0.03 0.61
CA LEU A 60 7.14 0.58 -0.33
C LEU A 60 8.38 1.12 0.40
N ASN A 61 8.18 1.88 1.49
CA ASN A 61 9.27 2.42 2.30
C ASN A 61 10.07 1.32 3.03
N ALA A 62 9.42 0.21 3.36
CA ALA A 62 10.06 -0.99 3.90
C ALA A 62 10.86 -1.80 2.86
N ARG A 63 10.80 -1.45 1.56
CA ARG A 63 11.55 -2.12 0.47
C ARG A 63 11.27 -3.63 0.40
N GLY A 64 10.01 -4.02 0.56
CA GLY A 64 9.61 -5.43 0.56
C GLY A 64 9.95 -6.18 1.85
N ARG A 65 10.49 -5.51 2.89
CA ARG A 65 10.71 -6.08 4.23
C ARG A 65 9.51 -5.91 5.15
N TYR A 66 8.31 -5.79 4.58
CA TYR A 66 7.09 -5.66 5.37
C TYR A 66 6.68 -7.02 5.93
N GLN A 67 6.07 -7.02 7.12
CA GLN A 67 5.57 -8.25 7.71
C GLN A 67 4.18 -8.54 7.11
N ALA A 68 4.13 -9.56 6.25
CA ALA A 68 2.88 -10.11 5.77
C ALA A 68 1.98 -10.56 6.94
N PRO A 69 0.65 -10.37 6.85
CA PRO A 69 -0.28 -11.08 7.71
C PRO A 69 0.00 -12.59 7.67
N LYS A 70 0.04 -13.22 8.86
CA LYS A 70 0.41 -14.64 8.98
C LYS A 70 -0.64 -15.58 8.38
N ARG A 71 -1.87 -15.09 8.14
CA ARG A 71 -3.00 -15.83 7.58
C ARG A 71 -3.86 -14.88 6.74
N PRO A 72 -4.56 -15.38 5.70
CA PRO A 72 -5.66 -14.66 5.06
C PRO A 72 -6.76 -14.30 6.07
N GLY A 73 -7.64 -13.37 5.72
CA GLY A 73 -8.77 -12.92 6.53
C GLY A 73 -8.61 -11.52 7.14
N HIS A 74 -7.72 -10.70 6.58
CA HIS A 74 -7.60 -9.29 6.95
C HIS A 74 -8.20 -8.42 5.84
N PRO A 75 -9.39 -7.82 6.06
CA PRO A 75 -10.01 -6.98 5.05
C PRO A 75 -9.17 -5.71 4.82
N CYS A 76 -9.13 -5.28 3.57
CA CYS A 76 -8.46 -4.08 3.10
C CYS A 76 -9.48 -3.20 2.37
N ASP A 77 -9.56 -1.95 2.81
CA ASP A 77 -10.31 -0.92 2.10
C ASP A 77 -9.39 -0.25 1.07
N LEU A 78 -9.80 -0.31 -0.21
CA LEU A 78 -9.09 0.34 -1.31
C LEU A 78 -9.44 1.82 -1.44
N GLU A 79 -10.42 2.31 -0.66
CA GLU A 79 -10.96 3.67 -0.69
C GLU A 79 -11.49 4.09 -2.08
N ASP A 80 -11.94 3.11 -2.86
CA ASP A 80 -12.50 3.28 -4.21
C ASP A 80 -14.03 3.13 -4.26
N GLY A 81 -14.68 2.97 -3.09
CA GLY A 81 -16.12 2.77 -2.95
C GLY A 81 -16.62 1.37 -3.31
N GLY A 82 -15.73 0.46 -3.71
CA GLY A 82 -16.06 -0.94 -3.98
C GLY A 82 -15.99 -1.84 -2.73
N PRO A 83 -16.17 -3.16 -2.90
CA PRO A 83 -16.05 -4.11 -1.79
C PRO A 83 -14.61 -4.16 -1.27
N VAL A 84 -14.47 -4.41 0.03
CA VAL A 84 -13.17 -4.69 0.67
C VAL A 84 -12.55 -5.95 0.08
N VAL A 85 -11.23 -5.97 -0.01
CA VAL A 85 -10.44 -7.11 -0.53
C VAL A 85 -9.63 -7.76 0.59
N ASP A 86 -9.12 -8.97 0.40
CA ASP A 86 -8.16 -9.52 1.35
C ASP A 86 -6.80 -8.85 1.22
N SER A 87 -6.11 -8.64 2.34
CA SER A 87 -4.70 -8.23 2.41
C SER A 87 -3.73 -9.01 1.51
N VAL A 88 -4.04 -10.26 1.14
CA VAL A 88 -3.29 -11.04 0.15
C VAL A 88 -3.18 -10.29 -1.18
N VAL A 89 -4.22 -9.54 -1.59
CA VAL A 89 -4.19 -8.69 -2.79
C VAL A 89 -3.09 -7.64 -2.67
N LEU A 90 -3.04 -6.88 -1.56
CA LEU A 90 -2.02 -5.85 -1.36
C LEU A 90 -0.61 -6.45 -1.32
N MET A 91 -0.46 -7.63 -0.72
CA MET A 91 0.80 -8.38 -0.71
C MET A 91 1.27 -8.77 -2.11
N ALA A 92 0.36 -9.30 -2.94
CA ALA A 92 0.67 -9.69 -4.30
C ALA A 92 1.16 -8.48 -5.12
N ILE A 93 0.45 -7.35 -5.01
CA ILE A 93 0.80 -6.09 -5.69
C ILE A 93 2.19 -5.58 -5.27
N ILE A 94 2.49 -5.53 -3.98
CA ILE A 94 3.78 -5.01 -3.52
C ILE A 94 4.94 -5.98 -3.84
N GLN A 95 4.72 -7.30 -3.80
CA GLN A 95 5.73 -8.27 -4.24
C GLN A 95 6.01 -8.13 -5.73
N ARG A 96 4.97 -7.98 -6.54
CA ARG A 96 5.06 -7.73 -7.99
C ARG A 96 5.85 -6.46 -8.30
N HIS A 97 5.66 -5.39 -7.52
CA HIS A 97 6.40 -4.14 -7.65
C HIS A 97 7.91 -4.31 -7.46
N PHE A 98 8.34 -5.22 -6.59
CA PHE A 98 9.76 -5.44 -6.26
C PHE A 98 10.44 -6.57 -7.04
N LEU A 99 9.74 -7.22 -7.97
CA LEU A 99 10.34 -8.23 -8.84
C LEU A 99 11.49 -7.62 -9.68
N ARG A 100 12.60 -8.36 -9.76
CA ARG A 100 13.81 -7.96 -10.51
C ARG A 100 13.84 -8.49 -11.93
N GLU A 101 13.12 -9.57 -12.16
CA GLU A 101 12.96 -10.25 -13.45
C GLU A 101 11.49 -10.62 -13.61
N ALA A 102 11.00 -10.61 -14.85
CA ALA A 102 9.64 -11.02 -15.13
C ALA A 102 9.48 -12.50 -14.77
N ALA A 103 8.49 -12.80 -13.94
CA ALA A 103 8.18 -14.16 -13.52
C ALA A 103 6.90 -14.65 -14.22
N ALA A 104 6.90 -15.90 -14.66
CA ALA A 104 5.73 -16.51 -15.29
C ALA A 104 4.53 -16.49 -14.31
N ALA A 105 3.33 -16.27 -14.85
CA ALA A 105 2.07 -16.22 -14.11
C ALA A 105 1.91 -15.05 -13.11
N TRP A 106 2.67 -13.97 -13.28
CA TRP A 106 2.52 -12.72 -12.51
C TRP A 106 1.70 -11.62 -13.20
N ASP A 107 1.13 -11.92 -14.38
CA ASP A 107 0.07 -11.11 -14.99
C ASP A 107 -1.22 -11.17 -14.14
N ASP A 108 -2.11 -10.19 -14.30
CA ASP A 108 -3.31 -10.07 -13.47
C ASP A 108 -4.20 -11.33 -13.50
N HIS A 109 -4.36 -11.98 -14.66
CA HIS A 109 -5.23 -13.15 -14.80
C HIS A 109 -4.62 -14.40 -14.17
N SER A 110 -3.36 -14.69 -14.49
CA SER A 110 -2.69 -15.88 -13.96
C SER A 110 -2.46 -15.78 -12.45
N LEU A 111 -2.07 -14.60 -11.96
CA LEU A 111 -1.84 -14.36 -10.53
C LEU A 111 -3.15 -14.48 -9.73
N ALA A 112 -4.24 -13.90 -10.24
CA ALA A 112 -5.55 -14.04 -9.63
C ALA A 112 -5.99 -15.51 -9.57
N ALA A 113 -5.83 -16.25 -10.66
CA ALA A 113 -6.18 -17.67 -10.70
C ALA A 113 -5.36 -18.50 -9.69
N GLN A 114 -4.06 -18.24 -9.56
CA GLN A 114 -3.20 -18.94 -8.58
C GLN A 114 -3.59 -18.67 -7.13
N LEU A 115 -4.05 -17.45 -6.85
CA LEU A 115 -4.43 -17.02 -5.51
C LEU A 115 -5.92 -17.26 -5.21
N GLY A 116 -6.71 -17.72 -6.18
CA GLY A 116 -8.16 -17.88 -6.05
C GLY A 116 -8.90 -16.55 -5.88
N LEU A 117 -8.41 -15.50 -6.54
CA LEU A 117 -8.91 -14.13 -6.44
C LEU A 117 -9.62 -13.68 -7.73
N ASP A 118 -10.35 -12.57 -7.67
CA ASP A 118 -10.85 -11.86 -8.84
C ASP A 118 -9.72 -11.00 -9.44
N PRO A 119 -9.39 -11.12 -10.74
CA PRO A 119 -8.44 -10.23 -11.41
C PRO A 119 -8.78 -8.73 -11.27
N ALA A 120 -10.06 -8.38 -11.13
CA ALA A 120 -10.50 -7.02 -10.92
C ALA A 120 -9.95 -6.43 -9.60
N ASP A 121 -9.78 -7.23 -8.56
CA ASP A 121 -9.23 -6.77 -7.28
C ASP A 121 -7.74 -6.44 -7.38
N LEU A 122 -6.97 -7.22 -8.16
CA LEU A 122 -5.58 -6.88 -8.46
C LEU A 122 -5.49 -5.56 -9.23
N ALA A 123 -6.34 -5.37 -10.24
CA ALA A 123 -6.38 -4.13 -11.02
C ALA A 123 -6.79 -2.92 -10.15
N ARG A 124 -7.74 -3.10 -9.23
CA ARG A 124 -8.14 -2.05 -8.27
C ARG A 124 -7.00 -1.69 -7.32
N ALA A 125 -6.36 -2.67 -6.70
CA ALA A 125 -5.24 -2.44 -5.79
C ALA A 125 -4.00 -1.87 -6.51
N GLN A 126 -3.77 -2.23 -7.77
CA GLN A 126 -2.73 -1.64 -8.59
C GLN A 126 -2.95 -0.13 -8.81
N ARG A 127 -4.19 0.31 -9.06
CA ARG A 127 -4.50 1.75 -9.16
C ARG A 127 -4.19 2.50 -7.87
N VAL A 128 -4.42 1.87 -6.71
CA VAL A 128 -4.03 2.44 -5.43
C VAL A 128 -2.51 2.62 -5.41
N LEU A 129 -1.73 1.57 -5.69
CA LEU A 129 -0.26 1.64 -5.76
C LEU A 129 0.23 2.75 -6.70
N ASP A 130 -0.33 2.83 -7.91
CA ASP A 130 0.05 3.83 -8.91
C ASP A 130 -0.19 5.25 -8.39
N ALA A 131 -1.32 5.50 -7.71
CA ALA A 131 -1.61 6.79 -7.10
C ALA A 131 -0.64 7.16 -5.96
N ILE A 132 -0.17 6.18 -5.18
CA ILE A 132 0.80 6.47 -4.11
C ILE A 132 2.19 6.78 -4.65
N LEU A 133 2.56 6.22 -5.80
CA LEU A 133 3.83 6.49 -6.46
C LEU A 133 3.90 7.94 -7.00
N THR A 134 2.77 8.65 -7.12
CA THR A 134 2.75 10.07 -7.48
C THR A 134 2.91 11.01 -6.29
N LEU A 135 2.92 10.50 -5.04
CA LEU A 135 3.09 11.34 -3.86
C LEU A 135 4.52 11.90 -3.77
N PRO A 136 4.71 13.09 -3.17
CA PRO A 136 6.01 13.75 -3.00
C PRO A 136 6.84 13.05 -1.89
N ALA A 137 7.13 11.77 -2.08
CA ALA A 137 7.84 10.94 -1.14
C ALA A 137 9.35 10.99 -1.40
N ARG A 138 10.16 10.96 -0.32
CA ARG A 138 11.63 10.96 -0.45
C ARG A 138 12.20 9.67 -1.06
N ASN A 139 11.42 8.59 -1.13
CA ASN A 139 11.95 7.24 -1.40
C ASN A 139 11.07 6.27 -2.22
N PRO A 140 10.13 6.67 -3.11
CA PRO A 140 9.50 5.69 -3.98
C PRO A 140 10.52 5.33 -5.07
N ARG A 141 11.21 4.19 -4.90
CA ARG A 141 12.01 3.64 -5.99
C ARG A 141 11.06 3.14 -7.08
N PRO A 142 11.33 3.46 -8.36
CA PRO A 142 10.55 2.90 -9.45
C PRO A 142 10.63 1.37 -9.43
N ALA A 143 9.58 0.72 -9.93
CA ALA A 143 9.60 -0.73 -10.11
C ALA A 143 10.81 -1.13 -10.97
N PRO A 144 11.62 -2.14 -10.59
CA PRO A 144 12.83 -2.50 -11.33
C PRO A 144 12.59 -2.86 -12.79
N LEU A 145 11.44 -3.46 -13.09
CA LEU A 145 11.01 -3.87 -14.43
C LEU A 145 10.29 -2.76 -15.22
N GLY A 146 10.17 -1.57 -14.64
CA GLY A 146 9.37 -0.48 -15.18
C GLY A 146 7.88 -0.60 -14.83
N TYR A 147 7.13 0.45 -15.10
CA TYR A 147 5.69 0.51 -14.87
C TYR A 147 4.95 -0.49 -15.78
N HIS A 148 3.93 -1.15 -15.22
CA HIS A 148 3.02 -2.05 -15.94
C HIS A 148 3.69 -3.21 -16.71
N TRP A 149 4.83 -3.72 -16.23
CA TRP A 149 5.52 -4.84 -16.89
C TRP A 149 4.68 -6.13 -16.97
N TRP A 150 3.74 -6.31 -16.03
CA TRP A 150 2.83 -7.45 -15.94
C TRP A 150 1.65 -7.40 -16.94
N ALA A 151 1.52 -6.30 -17.69
CA ALA A 151 0.49 -6.12 -18.72
C ALA A 151 1.00 -6.41 -20.14
N ARG A 152 2.18 -7.03 -20.27
CA ARG A 152 2.87 -7.31 -21.53
C ARG A 152 2.60 -8.71 -22.05
#